data_AF-W4FFT6-F1
#
_entry.id   AF-W4FFT6-F1
#
_cell.length_a   1.000
_cell.length_b   1.000
_cell.length_c   1.000
_cell.angle_alpha   90.00
_cell.angle_beta   90.00
_cell.angle_gamma   90.00
#
_symmetry.space_group_name_H-M   'P 1'
#
loop_
_entity.id
_entity.type
_entity.pdbx_description
1 polymer ?
#
loop_
_entity_poly.entity_id
_entity_poly.type
_entity_poly.pdbx_seq_one_letter_code
_entity_poly.pdbx_strand_id
1 'polypeptide(L)'
;MSDLVFVHDTTFDAHLPMGGKRGAKWKPQAVIHLCRASSCKLTGHLGSGSYASVYAAQLFESDASKTPVELAVKHETRVGYLPWECYCISEINARQNTTNEHGSSVVDRRIVQVYALHVFKNSTLLFLQRGDKGTLHGLVNLYAQFGRRMPEPVVVHYACQMLDAVQRVHGANFVHGDIKPDNWIVVDGRSPWNHATTFATGAVCLIDFGRAIDLQLYPPDTAFCGDCHASGFQCVEMLTKTQWTHQIDTFGLCATIHLLLFGEYMECVKMDDKWTITRRWKRYWHVELWQDLFDSFLNVPSCAHQPNLCDWRLKLHKYFTEANQKKLNHQLCAQDKMFH
;
A
#
# COMPACT_ATOMS: atom_id res chain seq x y z
N MET A 1 1.75 8.59 -19.64
CA MET A 1 2.32 7.23 -19.60
C MET A 1 3.53 7.05 -20.53
N SER A 2 3.57 7.70 -21.71
CA SER A 2 4.65 7.55 -22.70
C SER A 2 6.07 7.78 -22.18
N ASP A 3 6.24 8.69 -21.20
CA ASP A 3 7.58 9.15 -20.81
C ASP A 3 8.24 8.25 -19.74
N LEU A 4 7.52 7.26 -19.22
CA LEU A 4 8.00 6.34 -18.17
C LEU A 4 8.28 4.93 -18.68
N VAL A 5 7.88 4.59 -19.91
CA VAL A 5 7.95 3.23 -20.44
C VAL A 5 9.00 3.13 -21.54
N PHE A 6 9.98 2.25 -21.34
CA PHE A 6 11.09 2.00 -22.26
C PHE A 6 11.06 0.56 -22.73
N VAL A 7 10.78 0.34 -24.02
CA VAL A 7 10.79 -0.98 -24.65
C VAL A 7 12.10 -1.15 -25.40
N HIS A 8 12.81 -2.25 -25.14
CA HIS A 8 14.13 -2.55 -25.68
C HIS A 8 14.08 -3.80 -26.56
N ASP A 9 14.64 -3.69 -27.77
CA ASP A 9 14.78 -4.84 -28.70
C ASP A 9 15.92 -5.81 -28.31
N THR A 10 16.59 -5.56 -27.19
CA THR A 10 17.72 -6.34 -26.68
C THR A 10 17.30 -7.31 -25.57
N THR A 11 18.17 -8.28 -25.30
CA THR A 11 18.11 -9.07 -24.07
C THR A 11 18.70 -8.29 -22.92
N PHE A 12 18.15 -8.49 -21.72
CA PHE A 12 18.73 -8.01 -20.49
C PHE A 12 19.86 -8.96 -20.07
N ASP A 13 21.09 -8.45 -20.10
CA ASP A 13 22.30 -9.27 -20.01
C ASP A 13 22.80 -9.49 -18.56
N ALA A 14 22.13 -8.91 -17.57
CA ALA A 14 22.50 -9.08 -16.16
C ALA A 14 21.70 -10.21 -15.49
N HIS A 15 22.41 -11.17 -14.89
CA HIS A 15 21.78 -12.17 -14.05
C HIS A 15 21.47 -11.56 -12.68
N LEU A 16 20.17 -11.30 -12.42
CA LEU A 16 19.75 -10.82 -11.10
C LEU A 16 19.66 -12.02 -10.15
N PRO A 17 20.33 -11.98 -9.00
CA PRO A 17 20.30 -13.10 -8.07
C PRO A 17 18.85 -13.40 -7.66
N MET A 18 18.50 -14.67 -7.77
CA MET A 18 17.22 -15.21 -7.34
C MET A 18 17.45 -15.91 -6.00
N GLY A 19 16.75 -15.47 -4.96
CA GLY A 19 16.87 -16.06 -3.63
C GLY A 19 18.05 -15.53 -2.82
N GLY A 20 17.73 -15.03 -1.63
CA GLY A 20 18.66 -14.59 -0.60
C GLY A 20 17.88 -14.33 0.68
N LYS A 21 18.54 -14.37 1.85
CA LYS A 21 17.87 -13.94 3.09
C LYS A 21 17.46 -12.46 2.92
N ARG A 22 16.21 -12.15 3.26
CA ARG A 22 15.65 -10.78 3.22
C ARG A 22 16.62 -9.81 3.89
N GLY A 23 17.05 -8.76 3.16
CA GLY A 23 17.97 -7.74 3.69
C GLY A 23 19.47 -8.07 3.60
N ALA A 24 19.88 -9.18 2.98
CA ALA A 24 21.29 -9.44 2.71
C ALA A 24 21.87 -8.44 1.68
N LYS A 25 22.96 -7.76 2.05
CA LYS A 25 23.74 -6.93 1.10
C LYS A 25 24.52 -7.85 0.16
N TRP A 26 24.44 -7.59 -1.13
CA TRP A 26 25.15 -8.38 -2.14
C TRP A 26 26.51 -7.79 -2.52
N LYS A 27 27.47 -8.67 -2.82
CA LYS A 27 28.69 -8.38 -3.58
C LYS A 27 28.86 -9.48 -4.64
N PRO A 28 28.95 -9.16 -5.95
CA PRO A 28 28.94 -7.84 -6.58
C PRO A 28 27.52 -7.27 -6.76
N GLN A 29 27.41 -5.95 -6.76
CA GLN A 29 26.16 -5.23 -7.01
C GLN A 29 25.91 -5.18 -8.52
N ALA A 30 24.81 -5.76 -9.00
CA ALA A 30 24.43 -5.67 -10.41
C ALA A 30 24.13 -4.20 -10.77
N VAL A 31 24.69 -3.73 -11.89
CA VAL A 31 24.45 -2.38 -12.42
C VAL A 31 23.62 -2.50 -13.68
N ILE A 32 22.51 -1.76 -13.71
CA ILE A 32 21.59 -1.65 -14.82
C ILE A 32 21.87 -0.31 -15.49
N HIS A 33 22.37 -0.33 -16.71
CA HIS A 33 22.55 0.89 -17.50
C HIS A 33 21.23 1.22 -18.20
N LEU A 34 20.55 2.28 -17.76
CA LEU A 34 19.25 2.69 -18.30
C LEU A 34 19.41 3.54 -19.56
N CYS A 35 20.42 4.42 -19.55
CA CYS A 35 20.88 5.18 -20.72
C CYS A 35 22.36 5.58 -20.52
N ARG A 36 22.95 6.31 -21.49
CA ARG A 36 24.35 6.80 -21.36
C ARG A 36 24.58 7.69 -20.13
N ALA A 37 23.51 8.30 -19.60
CA ALA A 37 23.54 9.30 -18.54
C ALA A 37 23.01 8.79 -17.19
N SER A 38 22.45 7.57 -17.11
CA SER A 38 21.80 7.07 -15.89
C SER A 38 22.04 5.59 -15.68
N SER A 39 22.43 5.23 -14.47
CA SER A 39 22.65 3.84 -14.08
C SER A 39 21.99 3.53 -12.74
N CYS A 40 21.49 2.32 -12.59
CA CYS A 40 20.88 1.85 -11.36
C CYS A 40 21.67 0.69 -10.77
N LYS A 41 22.06 0.81 -9.51
CA LYS A 41 22.83 -0.20 -8.79
C LYS A 41 21.94 -0.95 -7.81
N LEU A 42 21.80 -2.27 -7.97
CA LEU A 42 21.07 -3.08 -7.01
C LEU A 42 21.89 -3.24 -5.72
N THR A 43 21.29 -2.92 -4.58
CA THR A 43 21.96 -2.90 -3.27
C THR A 43 21.58 -4.09 -2.39
N GLY A 44 20.46 -4.77 -2.66
CA GLY A 44 20.06 -6.00 -1.96
C GLY A 44 18.70 -6.53 -2.39
N HIS A 45 18.32 -7.70 -1.86
CA HIS A 45 17.02 -8.33 -2.10
C HIS A 45 16.03 -8.03 -0.97
N LEU A 46 14.87 -7.50 -1.34
CA LEU A 46 13.80 -7.10 -0.42
C LEU A 46 12.75 -8.19 -0.23
N GLY A 47 12.57 -9.06 -1.21
CA GLY A 47 11.65 -10.20 -1.16
C GLY A 47 11.31 -10.73 -2.55
N SER A 48 10.63 -11.87 -2.60
CA SER A 48 10.07 -12.46 -3.82
C SER A 48 8.63 -12.84 -3.56
N GLY A 49 7.73 -12.42 -4.45
CA GLY A 49 6.35 -12.87 -4.48
C GLY A 49 6.15 -13.95 -5.54
N SER A 50 4.89 -14.36 -5.76
CA SER A 50 4.53 -15.33 -6.79
C SER A 50 4.83 -14.88 -8.22
N TYR A 51 4.91 -13.57 -8.43
CA TYR A 51 4.99 -12.97 -9.76
C TYR A 51 6.34 -12.29 -10.04
N ALA A 52 6.91 -11.59 -9.06
CA ALA A 52 8.14 -10.81 -9.23
C ALA A 52 9.07 -10.90 -8.02
N SER A 53 10.36 -10.68 -8.26
CA SER A 53 11.36 -10.40 -7.21
C SER A 53 11.56 -8.90 -7.04
N VAL A 54 11.76 -8.46 -5.79
CA VAL A 54 11.91 -7.05 -5.44
C VAL A 54 13.31 -6.80 -4.90
N TYR A 55 13.99 -5.81 -5.44
CA TYR A 55 15.35 -5.42 -5.08
C TYR A 55 15.39 -3.98 -4.57
N ALA A 56 16.23 -3.73 -3.59
CA ALA A 56 16.66 -2.39 -3.22
C ALA A 56 17.67 -1.90 -4.25
N ALA A 57 17.59 -0.64 -4.65
CA ALA A 57 18.48 -0.08 -5.66
C ALA A 57 18.78 1.41 -5.44
N GLN A 58 19.86 1.88 -6.05
CA GLN A 58 20.29 3.28 -6.06
C GLN A 58 20.38 3.76 -7.51
N LEU A 59 19.61 4.78 -7.86
CA LEU A 59 19.69 5.44 -9.16
C LEU A 59 20.70 6.58 -9.11
N PHE A 60 21.65 6.53 -10.04
CA PHE A 60 22.66 7.56 -10.27
C PHE A 60 22.32 8.30 -11.56
N GLU A 61 22.01 9.58 -11.45
CA GLU A 61 21.81 10.49 -12.57
C GLU A 61 23.14 11.10 -13.02
N SER A 62 23.18 11.72 -14.21
CA SER A 62 24.39 12.26 -14.83
C SER A 62 25.10 13.34 -14.02
N ASP A 63 24.37 14.00 -13.11
CA ASP A 63 24.96 14.95 -12.18
C ASP A 63 25.52 14.20 -10.95
N ALA A 64 26.82 13.91 -11.00
CA ALA A 64 27.55 13.22 -9.94
C ALA A 64 27.55 13.95 -8.58
N SER A 65 27.08 15.21 -8.52
CA SER A 65 26.93 15.97 -7.28
C SER A 65 25.65 15.65 -6.50
N LYS A 66 24.66 15.00 -7.13
CA LYS A 66 23.40 14.62 -6.47
C LYS A 66 23.54 13.30 -5.72
N THR A 67 22.96 13.24 -4.53
CA THR A 67 22.84 11.99 -3.78
C THR A 67 21.99 11.00 -4.59
N PRO A 68 22.40 9.71 -4.67
CA PRO A 68 21.64 8.72 -5.41
C PRO A 68 20.24 8.56 -4.85
N VAL A 69 19.27 8.37 -5.74
CA VAL A 69 17.87 8.17 -5.35
C VAL A 69 17.68 6.71 -4.97
N GLU A 70 17.18 6.46 -3.76
CA GLU A 70 16.86 5.12 -3.28
C GLU A 70 15.54 4.62 -3.89
N LEU A 71 15.58 3.46 -4.55
CA LEU A 71 14.48 2.88 -5.30
C LEU A 71 14.23 1.42 -4.93
N ALA A 72 13.02 0.95 -5.24
CA ALA A 72 12.70 -0.47 -5.31
C ALA A 72 12.58 -0.88 -6.79
N VAL A 73 13.19 -1.99 -7.17
CA VAL A 73 13.10 -2.54 -8.53
C VAL A 73 12.39 -3.89 -8.45
N LYS A 74 11.17 -3.95 -8.99
CA LYS A 74 10.48 -5.22 -9.24
C LYS A 74 10.98 -5.81 -10.56
N HIS A 75 11.24 -7.10 -10.58
CA HIS A 75 11.78 -7.81 -11.73
C HIS A 75 11.01 -9.10 -12.02
N GLU A 76 10.71 -9.30 -13.30
CA GLU A 76 10.18 -10.54 -13.87
C GLU A 76 11.06 -11.00 -15.03
N THR A 77 11.24 -12.31 -15.22
CA THR A 77 12.00 -12.91 -16.35
C THR A 77 11.19 -13.02 -17.64
N ARG A 78 10.00 -12.41 -17.67
CA ARG A 78 9.11 -12.37 -18.83
C ARG A 78 8.32 -11.07 -18.84
N VAL A 79 7.66 -10.77 -19.96
CA VAL A 79 6.64 -9.73 -20.02
C VAL A 79 5.35 -10.32 -19.48
N GLY A 80 5.05 -10.01 -18.21
CA GLY A 80 3.90 -10.56 -17.49
C GLY A 80 3.07 -9.45 -16.84
N TYR A 81 3.20 -9.29 -15.53
CA TYR A 81 2.28 -8.52 -14.70
C TYR A 81 2.78 -7.09 -14.43
N LEU A 82 4.09 -6.85 -14.48
CA LEU A 82 4.65 -5.52 -14.20
C LEU A 82 4.18 -4.40 -15.16
N PRO A 83 3.95 -4.64 -16.47
CA PRO A 83 3.36 -3.62 -17.33
C PRO A 83 1.94 -3.23 -16.89
N TRP A 84 1.14 -4.19 -16.43
CA TRP A 84 -0.20 -3.93 -15.88
C TRP A 84 -0.13 -3.13 -14.57
N GLU A 85 0.77 -3.51 -13.67
CA GLU A 85 0.98 -2.75 -12.43
C GLU A 85 1.40 -1.30 -12.71
N CYS A 86 2.34 -1.10 -13.65
CA CYS A 86 2.78 0.22 -14.09
C CYS A 86 1.61 1.03 -14.68
N TYR A 87 0.78 0.40 -15.51
CA TYR A 87 -0.41 1.00 -16.09
C TYR A 87 -1.37 1.49 -14.99
N CYS A 88 -1.75 0.62 -14.06
CA CYS A 88 -2.68 0.94 -12.98
C CYS A 88 -2.20 2.13 -12.14
N ILE A 89 -0.94 2.10 -11.68
CA ILE A 89 -0.39 3.20 -10.86
C ILE A 89 -0.38 4.52 -11.65
N SER A 90 0.04 4.47 -12.91
CA SER A 90 0.12 5.66 -13.76
C SER A 90 -1.26 6.26 -14.03
N GLU A 91 -2.26 5.43 -14.33
CA GLU A 91 -3.63 5.87 -14.59
C GLU A 91 -4.31 6.42 -13.35
N ILE A 92 -4.15 5.77 -12.19
CA ILE A 92 -4.70 6.27 -10.93
C ILE A 92 -4.11 7.67 -10.66
N ASN A 93 -2.80 7.84 -10.73
CA ASN A 93 -2.16 9.14 -10.51
C ASN A 93 -2.62 10.18 -11.55
N ALA A 94 -2.77 9.81 -12.82
CA ALA A 94 -3.23 10.72 -13.87
C ALA A 94 -4.67 11.21 -13.63
N ARG A 95 -5.58 10.30 -13.22
CA ARG A 95 -6.99 10.61 -12.94
C ARG A 95 -7.18 11.42 -11.66
N GLN A 96 -6.22 11.34 -10.73
CA GLN A 96 -6.24 12.08 -9.45
C GLN A 96 -5.59 13.47 -9.53
N ASN A 97 -4.87 13.80 -10.62
CA ASN A 97 -4.28 15.12 -10.81
C ASN A 97 -5.36 16.16 -11.14
N THR A 98 -6.04 16.65 -10.10
CA THR A 98 -6.75 17.92 -10.16
C THR A 98 -5.73 19.04 -10.06
N THR A 99 -5.61 19.85 -11.11
CA THR A 99 -4.88 21.12 -11.06
C THR A 99 -5.49 21.98 -9.97
N ASN A 100 -4.76 22.20 -8.88
CA ASN A 100 -5.08 23.27 -7.95
C ASN A 100 -5.01 24.61 -8.71
N GLU A 101 -5.85 25.59 -8.37
CA GLU A 101 -5.91 26.95 -8.96
C GLU A 101 -4.56 27.70 -8.95
N HIS A 102 -3.55 27.17 -8.26
CA HIS A 102 -2.20 27.72 -8.10
C HIS A 102 -1.12 26.98 -8.91
N GLY A 103 -1.49 26.08 -9.84
CA GLY A 103 -0.56 25.48 -10.81
C GLY A 103 0.50 24.53 -10.24
N SER A 104 0.46 24.19 -8.95
CA SER A 104 1.40 23.25 -8.32
C SER A 104 0.77 21.87 -8.18
N SER A 105 1.31 20.88 -8.91
CA SER A 105 0.94 19.47 -8.77
C SER A 105 1.52 18.93 -7.46
N VAL A 106 0.65 18.61 -6.50
CA VAL A 106 1.06 17.95 -5.27
C VAL A 106 1.09 16.45 -5.55
N VAL A 107 2.30 15.90 -5.75
CA VAL A 107 2.49 14.46 -5.89
C VAL A 107 1.97 13.78 -4.62
N ASP A 108 0.94 12.96 -4.78
CA ASP A 108 0.37 12.20 -3.68
C ASP A 108 1.38 11.14 -3.19
N ARG A 109 1.63 11.15 -1.89
CA ARG A 109 2.56 10.22 -1.22
C ARG A 109 1.84 8.99 -0.66
N ARG A 110 0.52 8.89 -0.82
CA ARG A 110 -0.31 7.77 -0.37
C ARG A 110 -0.27 6.56 -1.29
N ILE A 111 0.03 6.78 -2.57
CA ILE A 111 0.17 5.74 -3.59
C ILE A 111 1.62 5.75 -4.07
N VAL A 112 2.19 4.56 -4.26
CA VAL A 112 3.57 4.41 -4.75
C VAL A 112 3.79 5.12 -6.08
N GLN A 113 4.94 5.74 -6.23
CA GLN A 113 5.31 6.41 -7.48
C GLN A 113 6.13 5.50 -8.39
N VAL A 114 5.85 5.56 -9.70
CA VAL A 114 6.62 4.89 -10.76
C VAL A 114 7.70 5.84 -11.26
N TYR A 115 8.93 5.36 -11.32
CA TYR A 115 10.05 6.07 -11.93
C TYR A 115 10.25 5.68 -13.38
N ALA A 116 10.20 4.38 -13.67
CA ALA A 116 10.35 3.85 -15.01
C ALA A 116 9.89 2.39 -15.09
N LEU A 117 9.46 1.97 -16.28
CA LEU A 117 9.28 0.58 -16.66
C LEU A 117 10.21 0.29 -17.83
N HIS A 118 11.08 -0.71 -17.68
CA HIS A 118 11.92 -1.21 -18.76
C HIS A 118 11.47 -2.61 -19.16
N VAL A 119 11.15 -2.79 -20.44
CA VAL A 119 10.69 -4.05 -21.02
C VAL A 119 11.73 -4.54 -22.02
N PHE A 120 12.39 -5.65 -21.72
CA PHE A 120 13.35 -6.35 -22.58
C PHE A 120 12.72 -7.65 -23.10
N LYS A 121 13.35 -8.29 -24.09
CA LYS A 121 12.87 -9.56 -24.65
C LYS A 121 12.73 -10.69 -23.63
N ASN A 122 13.56 -10.69 -22.57
CA ASN A 122 13.65 -11.74 -21.56
C ASN A 122 13.51 -11.21 -20.11
N SER A 123 13.13 -9.95 -19.92
CA SER A 123 13.07 -9.34 -18.59
C SER A 123 12.19 -8.11 -18.57
N THR A 124 11.46 -7.90 -17.47
CA THR A 124 10.74 -6.66 -17.19
C THR A 124 11.20 -6.11 -15.85
N LEU A 125 11.51 -4.81 -15.81
CA LEU A 125 11.98 -4.10 -14.61
C LEU A 125 11.08 -2.89 -14.35
N LEU A 126 10.39 -2.88 -13.21
CA LEU A 126 9.58 -1.76 -12.75
C LEU A 126 10.26 -1.06 -11.58
N PHE A 127 10.63 0.20 -11.80
CA PHE A 127 11.32 1.07 -10.85
C PHE A 127 10.30 1.89 -10.08
N LEU A 128 10.28 1.72 -8.77
CA LEU A 128 9.29 2.28 -7.86
C LEU A 128 9.96 3.08 -6.74
N GLN A 129 9.21 4.01 -6.17
CA GLN A 129 9.56 4.66 -4.91
C GLN A 129 9.87 3.62 -3.83
N ARG A 130 10.97 3.83 -3.11
CA ARG A 130 11.34 3.00 -1.96
C ARG A 130 10.84 3.60 -0.66
N GLY A 131 10.26 2.77 0.20
CA GLY A 131 10.15 3.07 1.63
C GLY A 131 11.22 2.34 2.44
N ASP A 132 11.58 2.93 3.58
CA ASP A 132 12.74 2.56 4.39
C ASP A 132 12.36 1.92 5.73
N LYS A 133 11.09 2.02 6.18
CA LYS A 133 10.63 1.47 7.48
C LYS A 133 9.90 0.13 7.39
N GLY A 134 9.91 -0.52 6.23
CA GLY A 134 9.23 -1.81 6.03
C GLY A 134 7.71 -1.69 5.93
N THR A 135 6.99 -2.79 6.16
CA THR A 135 5.53 -2.88 5.98
C THR A 135 4.76 -2.70 7.29
N LEU A 136 3.46 -2.40 7.24
CA LEU A 136 2.60 -2.42 8.42
C LEU A 136 2.57 -3.80 9.08
N HIS A 137 2.59 -4.88 8.29
CA HIS A 137 2.76 -6.24 8.84
C HIS A 137 4.05 -6.36 9.66
N GLY A 138 5.18 -5.89 9.10
CA GLY A 138 6.47 -5.88 9.79
C GLY A 138 6.45 -5.04 11.07
N LEU A 139 5.75 -3.91 11.06
CA LEU A 139 5.59 -3.05 12.23
C LEU A 139 4.76 -3.72 13.34
N VAL A 140 3.68 -4.44 13.01
CA VAL A 140 2.92 -5.23 13.99
C VAL A 140 3.82 -6.29 14.65
N ASN A 141 4.62 -6.99 13.85
CA ASN A 141 5.58 -7.98 14.36
C ASN A 141 6.64 -7.32 15.25
N LEU A 142 7.11 -6.12 14.91
CA LEU A 142 8.04 -5.35 15.74
C LEU A 142 7.42 -5.02 17.10
N TYR A 143 6.17 -4.53 17.14
CA TYR A 143 5.45 -4.34 18.41
C TYR A 143 5.38 -5.63 19.24
N ALA A 144 5.09 -6.77 18.61
CA ALA A 144 5.02 -8.06 19.28
C ALA A 144 6.39 -8.51 19.84
N GLN A 145 7.50 -8.25 19.13
CA GLN A 145 8.85 -8.53 19.62
C GLN A 145 9.19 -7.74 20.90
N PHE A 146 8.66 -6.53 21.03
CA PHE A 146 8.77 -5.72 22.26
C PHE A 146 7.72 -6.09 23.33
N GLY A 147 6.96 -7.17 23.15
CA GLY A 147 5.91 -7.60 24.08
C GLY A 147 4.72 -6.64 24.13
N ARG A 148 4.50 -5.85 23.07
CA ARG A 148 3.48 -4.79 23.01
C ARG A 148 2.48 -5.07 21.89
N ARG A 149 1.40 -4.29 21.90
CA ARG A 149 0.46 -4.14 20.78
C ARG A 149 0.51 -2.70 20.30
N MET A 150 0.16 -2.48 19.03
CA MET A 150 0.09 -1.13 18.48
C MET A 150 -0.95 -0.32 19.27
N PRO A 151 -0.61 0.90 19.73
CA PRO A 151 -1.55 1.74 20.45
C PRO A 151 -2.70 2.19 19.55
N GLU A 152 -3.93 2.21 20.07
CA GLU A 152 -5.12 2.64 19.30
C GLU A 152 -4.95 3.99 18.58
N PRO A 153 -4.38 5.07 19.17
CA PRO A 153 -4.18 6.33 18.44
C PRO A 153 -3.32 6.17 17.18
N VAL A 154 -2.30 5.29 17.22
CA VAL A 154 -1.44 5.00 16.06
C VAL A 154 -2.24 4.22 15.01
N VAL A 155 -3.10 3.30 15.43
CA VAL A 155 -3.98 2.57 14.51
C VAL A 155 -4.98 3.50 13.83
N VAL A 156 -5.64 4.41 14.57
CA VAL A 156 -6.53 5.43 13.99
C VAL A 156 -5.77 6.30 12.99
N HIS A 157 -4.53 6.69 13.33
CA HIS A 157 -3.69 7.51 12.48
C HIS A 157 -3.37 6.83 11.15
N TYR A 158 -3.02 5.54 11.15
CA TYR A 158 -2.83 4.79 9.90
C TYR A 158 -4.16 4.52 9.18
N ALA A 159 -5.24 4.20 9.89
CA ALA A 159 -6.55 3.98 9.29
C ALA A 159 -7.03 5.21 8.49
N CYS A 160 -6.85 6.42 9.02
CA CYS A 160 -7.13 7.67 8.30
C CYS A 160 -6.40 7.77 6.95
N GLN A 161 -5.12 7.36 6.92
CA GLN A 161 -4.28 7.42 5.72
C GLN A 161 -4.61 6.30 4.73
N MET A 162 -4.95 5.11 5.24
CA MET A 162 -5.39 3.99 4.41
C MET A 162 -6.72 4.30 3.72
N LEU A 163 -7.67 4.91 4.43
CA LEU A 163 -8.94 5.38 3.85
C LEU A 163 -8.73 6.42 2.75
N ASP A 164 -7.84 7.40 2.99
CA ASP A 164 -7.47 8.43 1.99
C ASP A 164 -6.87 7.80 0.72
N ALA A 165 -5.94 6.85 0.88
CA ALA A 165 -5.34 6.15 -0.26
C ALA A 165 -6.38 5.34 -1.06
N VAL A 166 -7.19 4.51 -0.40
CA VAL A 166 -8.20 3.67 -1.07
C VAL A 166 -9.29 4.53 -1.71
N GLN A 167 -9.71 5.63 -1.07
CA GLN A 167 -10.64 6.59 -1.66
C GLN A 167 -10.14 7.14 -3.00
N ARG A 168 -8.85 7.40 -3.13
CA ARG A 168 -8.26 7.89 -4.39
C ARG A 168 -8.21 6.81 -5.47
N VAL A 169 -7.92 5.57 -5.08
CA VAL A 169 -8.01 4.42 -5.99
C VAL A 169 -9.44 4.28 -6.52
N HIS A 170 -10.43 4.27 -5.63
CA HIS A 170 -11.85 4.17 -6.01
C HIS A 170 -12.31 5.38 -6.83
N GLY A 171 -11.88 6.59 -6.46
CA GLY A 171 -12.17 7.82 -7.19
C GLY A 171 -11.56 7.87 -8.60
N ALA A 172 -10.52 7.08 -8.87
CA ALA A 172 -9.96 6.89 -10.20
C ALA A 172 -10.68 5.78 -11.01
N ASN A 173 -11.78 5.22 -10.49
CA ASN A 173 -12.49 4.04 -11.00
C ASN A 173 -11.62 2.78 -11.02
N PHE A 174 -10.83 2.57 -9.97
CA PHE A 174 -10.07 1.34 -9.78
C PHE A 174 -10.52 0.58 -8.53
N VAL A 175 -10.38 -0.74 -8.58
CA VAL A 175 -10.33 -1.62 -7.40
C VAL A 175 -8.86 -1.98 -7.19
N HIS A 176 -8.32 -1.88 -5.97
CA HIS A 176 -6.95 -2.34 -5.70
C HIS A 176 -6.87 -3.87 -5.70
N GLY A 177 -7.83 -4.54 -5.07
CA GLY A 177 -8.03 -5.99 -5.16
C GLY A 177 -7.12 -6.85 -4.27
N ASP A 178 -6.12 -6.25 -3.62
CA ASP A 178 -5.19 -6.94 -2.71
C ASP A 178 -4.80 -6.09 -1.49
N ILE A 179 -5.76 -5.38 -0.87
CA ILE A 179 -5.49 -4.59 0.34
C ILE A 179 -5.17 -5.53 1.51
N LYS A 180 -3.93 -5.48 1.99
CA LYS A 180 -3.43 -6.25 3.13
C LYS A 180 -2.26 -5.56 3.82
N PRO A 181 -1.93 -5.90 5.08
CA PRO A 181 -0.87 -5.26 5.86
C PRO A 181 0.53 -5.23 5.21
N ASP A 182 0.85 -6.21 4.36
CA ASP A 182 2.12 -6.27 3.63
C ASP A 182 2.21 -5.25 2.48
N ASN A 183 1.08 -4.82 1.95
CA ASN A 183 0.99 -3.88 0.83
C ASN A 183 0.93 -2.41 1.29
N TRP A 184 1.19 -2.16 2.58
CA TRP A 184 1.35 -0.83 3.14
C TRP A 184 2.77 -0.64 3.63
N ILE A 185 3.54 0.21 2.95
CA ILE A 185 4.89 0.57 3.37
C ILE A 185 4.82 1.76 4.32
N VAL A 186 5.50 1.63 5.45
CA VAL A 186 5.68 2.72 6.42
C VAL A 186 6.76 3.66 5.87
N VAL A 187 6.44 4.95 5.83
CA VAL A 187 7.28 6.01 5.30
C VAL A 187 7.28 7.21 6.24
N ASP A 188 8.25 8.11 6.04
CA ASP A 188 8.31 9.36 6.79
C ASP A 188 7.03 10.17 6.60
N GLY A 189 6.38 10.45 7.72
CA GLY A 189 5.25 11.35 7.78
C GLY A 189 5.73 12.77 8.00
N ARG A 190 5.82 13.54 6.92
CA ARG A 190 5.50 14.97 7.02
C ARG A 190 4.00 15.05 7.28
N SER A 191 3.60 15.19 8.53
CA SER A 191 2.20 15.32 8.89
C SER A 191 1.59 16.47 8.07
N PRO A 192 0.45 16.28 7.38
CA PRO A 192 -0.29 17.38 6.76
C PRO A 192 -0.76 18.41 7.80
N TRP A 193 -0.82 17.98 9.07
CA TRP A 193 -1.45 18.70 10.18
C TRP A 193 -0.43 19.39 11.08
N ASN A 194 0.86 19.09 10.93
CA ASN A 194 1.93 19.76 11.66
C ASN A 194 3.26 19.65 10.90
N HIS A 195 3.63 20.71 10.18
CA HIS A 195 4.93 20.79 9.52
C HIS A 195 6.12 20.83 10.50
N ALA A 196 5.88 21.00 11.81
CA ALA A 196 6.93 21.07 12.82
C ALA A 196 7.35 19.69 13.39
N THR A 197 6.56 18.63 13.20
CA THR A 197 6.88 17.29 13.71
C THR A 197 6.86 16.26 12.59
N THR A 198 8.03 15.93 12.06
CA THR A 198 8.28 14.76 11.22
C THR A 198 8.52 13.53 12.09
N PHE A 199 7.71 12.49 11.91
CA PHE A 199 7.97 11.17 12.47
C PHE A 199 8.37 10.24 11.35
N ALA A 200 9.49 9.53 11.52
CA ALA A 200 10.05 8.69 10.47
C ALA A 200 9.11 7.52 10.08
N THR A 201 8.17 7.19 10.97
CA THR A 201 7.11 6.21 10.77
C THR A 201 5.72 6.86 10.71
N GLY A 202 5.64 8.15 10.45
CA GLY A 202 4.41 8.93 10.53
C GLY A 202 3.42 8.72 9.38
N ALA A 203 3.80 8.04 8.29
CA ALA A 203 2.91 7.85 7.15
C ALA A 203 2.95 6.43 6.57
N VAL A 204 1.95 6.14 5.74
CA VAL A 204 1.86 4.89 4.98
C VAL A 204 1.62 5.18 3.50
N CYS A 205 2.19 4.31 2.67
CA CYS A 205 2.10 4.32 1.22
C CYS A 205 1.58 2.95 0.74
N LEU A 206 0.51 2.95 -0.05
CA LEU A 206 -0.05 1.77 -0.69
C LEU A 206 0.82 1.36 -1.88
N ILE A 207 1.18 0.08 -1.93
CA ILE A 207 1.98 -0.54 -2.98
C ILE A 207 1.24 -1.75 -3.57
N ASP A 208 1.82 -2.33 -4.63
CA ASP A 208 1.42 -3.62 -5.21
C ASP A 208 0.08 -3.64 -5.95
N PHE A 209 0.02 -2.92 -7.07
CA PHE A 209 -1.16 -2.82 -7.93
C PHE A 209 -1.26 -3.94 -8.98
N GLY A 210 -0.52 -5.04 -8.80
CA GLY A 210 -0.50 -6.16 -9.77
C GLY A 210 -1.84 -6.88 -9.92
N ARG A 211 -2.76 -6.72 -8.97
CA ARG A 211 -4.12 -7.26 -8.98
C ARG A 211 -5.20 -6.19 -9.12
N ALA A 212 -4.81 -4.93 -9.34
CA ALA A 212 -5.76 -3.85 -9.49
C ALA A 212 -6.60 -4.04 -10.76
N ILE A 213 -7.82 -3.52 -10.72
CA ILE A 213 -8.80 -3.63 -11.81
C ILE A 213 -9.23 -2.22 -12.19
N ASP A 214 -9.00 -1.85 -13.45
CA ASP A 214 -9.56 -0.61 -14.01
C ASP A 214 -11.01 -0.85 -14.41
N LEU A 215 -11.96 -0.24 -13.71
CA LEU A 215 -13.38 -0.39 -14.00
C LEU A 215 -13.78 0.33 -15.30
N GLN A 216 -13.01 1.31 -15.78
CA GLN A 216 -13.30 1.99 -17.05
C GLN A 216 -13.04 1.11 -18.28
N LEU A 217 -12.30 0.01 -18.13
CA LEU A 217 -12.11 -0.98 -19.19
C LEU A 217 -13.29 -1.94 -19.36
N TYR A 218 -14.29 -1.85 -18.46
CA TYR A 218 -15.49 -2.67 -18.48
C TYR A 218 -16.73 -1.80 -18.74
N PRO A 219 -17.86 -2.40 -19.17
CA PRO A 219 -19.13 -1.69 -19.22
C PRO A 219 -19.49 -1.08 -17.85
N PRO A 220 -20.23 0.05 -17.82
CA PRO A 220 -20.76 0.60 -16.58
C PRO A 220 -21.50 -0.46 -15.75
N ASP A 221 -21.41 -0.32 -14.42
CA ASP A 221 -22.03 -1.21 -13.44
C ASP A 221 -21.54 -2.67 -13.46
N THR A 222 -20.40 -2.94 -14.11
CA THR A 222 -19.76 -4.27 -14.05
C THR A 222 -19.41 -4.65 -12.61
N ALA A 223 -19.77 -5.87 -12.24
CA ALA A 223 -19.38 -6.50 -10.99
C ALA A 223 -18.74 -7.87 -11.24
N PHE A 224 -17.92 -8.32 -10.30
CA PHE A 224 -17.13 -9.54 -10.40
C PHE A 224 -17.68 -10.63 -9.49
N CYS A 225 -17.41 -11.89 -9.85
CA CYS A 225 -17.72 -13.08 -9.07
C CYS A 225 -16.47 -13.95 -8.95
N GLY A 226 -16.48 -14.90 -8.01
CA GLY A 226 -15.37 -15.81 -7.75
C GLY A 226 -14.57 -15.41 -6.51
N ASP A 227 -13.57 -16.21 -6.15
CA ASP A 227 -12.76 -16.00 -4.97
C ASP A 227 -11.26 -15.82 -5.28
N CYS A 228 -10.52 -15.31 -4.29
CA CYS A 228 -9.08 -15.09 -4.39
C CYS A 228 -8.24 -16.33 -4.04
N HIS A 229 -8.87 -17.50 -3.86
CA HIS A 229 -8.28 -18.78 -3.45
C HIS A 229 -7.43 -18.76 -2.16
N ALA A 230 -7.49 -17.66 -1.39
CA ALA A 230 -6.81 -17.49 -0.12
C ALA A 230 -7.87 -17.26 0.97
N SER A 231 -8.21 -18.31 1.72
CA SER A 231 -9.38 -18.35 2.63
C SER A 231 -9.44 -17.20 3.65
N GLY A 232 -8.30 -16.68 4.12
CA GLY A 232 -8.23 -15.56 5.06
C GLY A 232 -8.39 -14.17 4.45
N PHE A 233 -8.51 -14.05 3.13
CA PHE A 233 -8.60 -12.77 2.40
C PHE A 233 -9.83 -12.70 1.47
N GLN A 234 -10.80 -13.60 1.67
CA GLN A 234 -12.07 -13.58 0.95
C GLN A 234 -13.00 -12.55 1.60
N CYS A 235 -13.48 -11.57 0.82
CA CYS A 235 -14.50 -10.64 1.31
C CYS A 235 -15.84 -11.34 1.53
N VAL A 236 -16.77 -10.68 2.21
CA VAL A 236 -18.09 -11.24 2.55
C VAL A 236 -18.82 -11.74 1.31
N GLU A 237 -18.73 -11.02 0.20
CA GLU A 237 -19.33 -11.38 -1.07
C GLU A 237 -18.72 -12.67 -1.65
N MET A 238 -17.40 -12.82 -1.56
CA MET A 238 -16.73 -14.07 -1.95
C MET A 238 -17.18 -15.24 -1.07
N LEU A 239 -17.28 -15.05 0.25
CA LEU A 239 -17.74 -16.07 1.20
C LEU A 239 -19.19 -16.49 0.93
N THR A 240 -20.03 -15.55 0.53
CA THR A 240 -21.45 -15.77 0.22
C THR A 240 -21.72 -16.09 -1.24
N LYS A 241 -20.68 -16.15 -2.09
CA LYS A 241 -20.75 -16.39 -3.54
C LYS A 241 -21.64 -15.38 -4.28
N THR A 242 -21.55 -14.12 -3.87
CA THR A 242 -22.25 -12.98 -4.48
C THR A 242 -21.29 -12.07 -5.26
N GLN A 243 -21.85 -11.09 -5.95
CA GLN A 243 -21.10 -10.13 -6.76
C GLN A 243 -20.38 -9.08 -5.91
N TRP A 244 -19.18 -8.69 -6.33
CA TRP A 244 -18.37 -7.67 -5.67
C TRP A 244 -17.67 -6.72 -6.64
N THR A 245 -17.34 -5.53 -6.14
CA THR A 245 -16.52 -4.50 -6.80
C THR A 245 -15.56 -3.92 -5.75
N HIS A 246 -15.82 -2.72 -5.22
CA HIS A 246 -15.01 -2.05 -4.20
C HIS A 246 -15.06 -2.74 -2.83
N GLN A 247 -16.02 -3.64 -2.58
CA GLN A 247 -16.17 -4.35 -1.30
C GLN A 247 -14.93 -5.16 -0.91
N ILE A 248 -14.18 -5.66 -1.91
CA ILE A 248 -12.93 -6.38 -1.65
C ILE A 248 -11.90 -5.50 -0.92
N ASP A 249 -11.85 -4.21 -1.24
CA ASP A 249 -10.93 -3.26 -0.63
C ASP A 249 -11.42 -2.79 0.75
N THR A 250 -12.72 -2.57 0.93
CA THR A 250 -13.28 -2.22 2.26
C THR A 250 -13.12 -3.37 3.25
N PHE A 251 -13.29 -4.61 2.79
CA PHE A 251 -12.97 -5.79 3.58
C PHE A 251 -11.48 -5.87 3.92
N GLY A 252 -10.58 -5.63 2.94
CA GLY A 252 -9.14 -5.61 3.16
C GLY A 252 -8.69 -4.52 4.14
N LEU A 253 -9.36 -3.36 4.15
CA LEU A 253 -9.19 -2.31 5.14
C LEU A 253 -9.57 -2.81 6.55
N CYS A 254 -10.73 -3.45 6.72
CA CYS A 254 -11.13 -4.06 7.98
C CYS A 254 -10.12 -5.11 8.46
N ALA A 255 -9.69 -6.01 7.58
CA ALA A 255 -8.71 -7.04 7.91
C ALA A 255 -7.37 -6.44 8.34
N THR A 256 -6.92 -5.39 7.64
CA THR A 256 -5.68 -4.68 7.98
C THR A 256 -5.80 -3.97 9.32
N ILE A 257 -6.86 -3.19 9.53
CA ILE A 257 -7.12 -2.48 10.80
C ILE A 257 -7.23 -3.46 11.97
N HIS A 258 -7.90 -4.60 11.78
CA HIS A 258 -8.00 -5.65 12.79
C HIS A 258 -6.62 -6.17 13.21
N LEU A 259 -5.74 -6.48 12.23
CA LEU A 259 -4.38 -6.91 12.54
C LEU A 259 -3.62 -5.84 13.33
N LEU A 260 -3.76 -4.56 12.98
CA LEU A 260 -3.12 -3.46 13.71
C LEU A 260 -3.63 -3.38 15.16
N LEU A 261 -4.94 -3.50 15.39
CA LEU A 261 -5.56 -3.41 16.72
C LEU A 261 -5.21 -4.61 17.62
N PHE A 262 -5.35 -5.82 17.08
CA PHE A 262 -5.34 -7.05 17.88
C PHE A 262 -4.02 -7.84 17.76
N GLY A 263 -3.25 -7.62 16.69
CA GLY A 263 -2.03 -8.36 16.40
C GLY A 263 -2.29 -9.77 15.86
N GLU A 264 -3.50 -10.03 15.36
CA GLU A 264 -3.89 -11.31 14.75
C GLU A 264 -4.83 -11.09 13.56
N TYR A 265 -4.93 -12.09 12.69
CA TYR A 265 -5.77 -12.02 11.49
C TYR A 265 -7.25 -11.96 11.85
N MET A 266 -8.01 -11.26 11.00
CA MET A 266 -9.45 -11.07 11.18
C MET A 266 -10.19 -12.36 10.88
N GLU A 267 -11.09 -12.74 11.77
CA GLU A 267 -12.06 -13.81 11.55
C GLU A 267 -13.46 -13.22 11.63
N CYS A 268 -14.29 -13.52 10.64
CA CYS A 268 -15.65 -13.02 10.54
C CYS A 268 -16.66 -14.13 10.83
N VAL A 269 -17.76 -13.73 11.45
CA VAL A 269 -18.89 -14.60 11.77
C VAL A 269 -20.19 -13.85 11.46
N LYS A 270 -21.21 -14.58 11.01
CA LYS A 270 -22.54 -14.03 10.79
C LYS A 270 -23.35 -14.16 12.09
N MET A 271 -23.82 -13.03 12.64
CA MET A 271 -24.65 -12.91 13.83
C MET A 271 -25.81 -11.95 13.56
N ASP A 272 -27.04 -12.33 13.89
CA ASP A 272 -28.25 -11.51 13.69
C ASP A 272 -28.35 -10.92 12.27
N ASP A 273 -28.09 -11.78 11.28
CA ASP A 273 -28.02 -11.46 9.85
C ASP A 273 -26.94 -10.45 9.40
N LYS A 274 -26.02 -10.08 10.28
CA LYS A 274 -24.87 -9.22 9.98
C LYS A 274 -23.54 -9.95 10.14
N TRP A 275 -22.59 -9.64 9.28
CA TRP A 275 -21.20 -10.04 9.43
C TRP A 275 -20.49 -9.13 10.43
N THR A 276 -19.81 -9.76 11.39
CA THR A 276 -19.02 -9.09 12.43
C THR A 276 -17.73 -9.87 12.71
N ILE A 277 -16.83 -9.29 13.50
CA ILE A 277 -15.60 -9.97 13.92
C ILE A 277 -15.85 -10.85 15.15
N THR A 278 -15.10 -11.94 15.28
CA THR A 278 -15.18 -12.83 16.46
C THR A 278 -14.55 -12.21 17.71
N ARG A 279 -13.63 -11.25 17.53
CA ARG A 279 -12.88 -10.63 18.64
C ARG A 279 -13.70 -9.58 19.38
N ARG A 280 -13.55 -9.60 20.71
CA ARG A 280 -14.16 -8.61 21.61
C ARG A 280 -13.32 -7.34 21.65
N TRP A 281 -13.98 -6.20 21.45
CA TRP A 281 -13.37 -4.88 21.59
C TRP A 281 -12.89 -4.63 23.03
N LYS A 282 -11.76 -3.93 23.17
CA LYS A 282 -11.24 -3.56 24.49
C LYS A 282 -12.07 -2.40 25.05
N ARG A 283 -12.52 -2.51 26.30
CA ARG A 283 -13.44 -1.55 26.95
C ARG A 283 -12.93 -0.10 27.00
N TYR A 284 -11.62 0.11 26.94
CA TYR A 284 -10.99 1.43 26.99
C TYR A 284 -10.74 2.06 25.61
N TRP A 285 -11.14 1.38 24.52
CA TRP A 285 -11.10 1.90 23.16
C TRP A 285 -12.37 2.66 22.82
N HIS A 286 -12.36 3.37 21.69
CA HIS A 286 -13.55 3.95 21.10
C HIS A 286 -14.37 2.85 20.41
N VAL A 287 -15.01 2.00 21.21
CA VAL A 287 -15.67 0.77 20.76
C VAL A 287 -16.73 1.05 19.69
N GLU A 288 -17.59 2.05 19.90
CA GLU A 288 -18.64 2.44 18.93
C GLU A 288 -18.05 2.86 17.57
N LEU A 289 -16.94 3.61 17.59
CA LEU A 289 -16.26 4.04 16.36
C LEU A 289 -15.83 2.84 15.51
N TRP A 290 -15.23 1.83 16.15
CA TRP A 290 -14.77 0.63 15.47
C TRP A 290 -15.93 -0.30 15.07
N GLN A 291 -16.93 -0.46 15.93
CA GLN A 291 -18.12 -1.25 15.61
C GLN A 291 -18.84 -0.69 14.39
N ASP A 292 -19.10 0.62 14.36
CA ASP A 292 -19.80 1.23 13.23
C ASP A 292 -18.96 1.13 11.94
N LEU A 293 -17.63 1.30 12.02
CA LEU A 293 -16.74 1.19 10.85
C LEU A 293 -16.76 -0.23 10.27
N PHE A 294 -16.61 -1.23 11.14
CA PHE A 294 -16.62 -2.62 10.71
C PHE A 294 -18.01 -3.05 10.22
N ASP A 295 -19.10 -2.60 10.86
CA ASP A 295 -20.46 -2.84 10.38
C ASP A 295 -20.64 -2.28 8.96
N SER A 296 -20.22 -1.03 8.73
CA SER A 296 -20.35 -0.36 7.44
C SER A 296 -19.53 -0.99 6.31
N PHE A 297 -18.39 -1.61 6.62
CA PHE A 297 -17.46 -2.14 5.60
C PHE A 297 -17.63 -3.63 5.35
N LEU A 298 -18.13 -4.39 6.34
CA LEU A 298 -18.41 -5.81 6.22
C LEU A 298 -19.85 -6.08 5.71
N ASN A 299 -20.77 -5.13 5.88
CA ASN A 299 -22.18 -5.30 5.52
C ASN A 299 -22.61 -4.31 4.42
N VAL A 300 -21.84 -4.25 3.33
CA VAL A 300 -22.14 -3.38 2.19
C VAL A 300 -23.40 -3.89 1.47
N PRO A 301 -24.47 -3.09 1.32
CA PRO A 301 -25.74 -3.60 0.81
C PRO A 301 -25.70 -4.09 -0.64
N SER A 302 -24.87 -3.45 -1.49
CA SER A 302 -24.73 -3.80 -2.91
C SER A 302 -23.54 -3.09 -3.54
N CYS A 303 -23.13 -3.49 -4.75
CA CYS A 303 -22.08 -2.82 -5.53
C CYS A 303 -22.38 -1.32 -5.74
N ALA A 304 -23.64 -0.92 -5.91
CA ALA A 304 -24.05 0.48 -6.11
C ALA A 304 -24.07 1.33 -4.82
N HIS A 305 -24.08 0.71 -3.64
CA HIS A 305 -24.23 1.40 -2.35
C HIS A 305 -23.00 1.20 -1.48
N GLN A 306 -21.83 1.64 -1.98
CA GLN A 306 -20.56 1.56 -1.25
C GLN A 306 -20.51 2.56 -0.08
N PRO A 307 -19.81 2.23 1.02
CA PRO A 307 -19.58 3.17 2.10
C PRO A 307 -18.68 4.33 1.63
N ASN A 308 -19.01 5.55 2.05
CA ASN A 308 -18.21 6.74 1.72
C ASN A 308 -16.94 6.79 2.59
N LEU A 309 -15.79 6.47 1.99
CA LEU A 309 -14.50 6.46 2.68
C LEU A 309 -14.07 7.84 3.18
N CYS A 310 -14.50 8.93 2.52
CA CYS A 310 -14.22 10.30 2.96
C CYS A 310 -14.94 10.61 4.27
N ASP A 311 -16.23 10.26 4.37
CA ASP A 311 -17.03 10.47 5.57
C ASP A 311 -16.47 9.67 6.75
N TRP A 312 -16.06 8.43 6.50
CA TRP A 312 -15.40 7.59 7.50
C TRP A 312 -14.06 8.17 7.94
N ARG A 313 -13.26 8.67 7.00
CA ARG A 313 -12.03 9.37 7.32
C ARG A 313 -12.32 10.57 8.21
N LEU A 314 -13.28 11.43 7.87
CA LEU A 314 -13.69 12.56 8.71
C LEU A 314 -14.18 12.14 10.10
N LYS A 315 -14.92 11.02 10.20
CA LYS A 315 -15.35 10.45 11.49
C LYS A 315 -14.15 9.98 12.33
N LEU A 316 -13.17 9.29 11.74
CA LEU A 316 -11.92 8.93 12.41
C LEU A 316 -11.11 10.16 12.83
N HIS A 317 -11.10 11.25 12.05
CA HIS A 317 -10.37 12.47 12.41
C HIS A 317 -10.89 13.10 13.71
N LYS A 318 -12.19 12.96 14.00
CA LYS A 318 -12.78 13.43 15.27
C LYS A 318 -12.20 12.72 16.51
N TYR A 319 -11.51 11.59 16.34
CA TYR A 319 -10.76 10.93 17.41
C TYR A 319 -9.64 11.83 17.97
N PHE A 320 -9.01 12.66 17.12
CA PHE A 320 -7.83 13.45 17.49
C PHE A 320 -8.20 14.78 18.15
N THR A 321 -8.77 14.71 19.35
CA THR A 321 -8.76 15.82 20.30
C THR A 321 -7.32 16.22 20.66
N GLU A 322 -7.11 17.39 21.26
CA GLU A 322 -5.75 17.81 21.69
C GLU A 322 -5.03 16.76 22.54
N ALA A 323 -5.76 16.10 23.45
CA ALA A 323 -5.21 15.04 24.30
C ALA A 323 -4.78 13.82 23.48
N ASN A 324 -5.62 13.37 22.54
CA ASN A 324 -5.31 12.23 21.68
C ASN A 324 -4.20 12.55 20.67
N GLN A 325 -4.10 13.79 20.20
CA GLN A 325 -3.00 14.24 19.36
C GLN A 325 -1.66 14.22 20.11
N LYS A 326 -1.62 14.70 21.35
CA LYS A 326 -0.43 14.61 22.21
C LYS A 326 -0.03 13.15 22.45
N LYS A 327 -1.02 12.28 22.71
CA LYS A 327 -0.80 10.85 22.88
C LYS A 327 -0.25 10.22 21.60
N LEU A 328 -0.81 10.53 20.43
CA LEU A 328 -0.30 10.07 19.14
C LEU A 328 1.17 10.46 18.95
N ASN A 329 1.52 11.73 19.13
CA ASN A 329 2.88 12.22 18.96
C ASN A 329 3.88 11.49 19.88
N HIS A 330 3.48 11.25 21.14
CA HIS A 330 4.30 10.46 22.06
C HIS A 330 4.49 9.02 21.59
N GLN A 331 3.42 8.37 21.09
CA GLN A 331 3.48 7.00 20.60
C GLN A 331 4.29 6.86 19.31
N LEU A 332 4.18 7.80 18.36
CA LEU A 332 4.99 7.81 17.14
C LEU A 332 6.47 8.06 17.46
N CYS A 333 6.79 8.94 18.41
CA CYS A 333 8.16 9.11 18.90
C CYS A 333 8.72 7.81 19.52
N ALA A 334 7.91 7.10 20.30
CA ALA A 334 8.30 5.81 20.86
C ALA A 334 8.45 4.73 19.78
N GLN A 335 7.60 4.75 18.75
CA GLN A 335 7.66 3.83 17.62
C GLN A 335 8.92 4.04 16.78
N ASP A 336 9.30 5.29 16.49
CA ASP A 336 10.55 5.59 15.76
C ASP A 336 11.78 5.01 16.48
N LYS A 337 11.78 5.04 17.82
CA LYS A 337 12.85 4.45 18.64
C LYS A 337 12.93 2.93 18.57
N MET A 338 11.89 2.22 18.10
CA MET A 338 11.92 0.76 17.94
C MET A 338 12.73 0.31 16.71
N PHE A 339 13.05 1.23 15.80
CA PHE A 339 13.86 0.98 14.59
C PHE A 339 15.36 1.21 14.80
N HIS A 340 15.76 1.60 16.00
CA HIS A 340 17.14 1.85 16.43
C HIS A 340 17.48 0.91 17.59
#